data_AF-A0A0E3QWC7-F1
#
_entry.id   AF-A0A0E3QWC7-F1
#
_cell.length_a   1.000
_cell.length_b   1.000
_cell.length_c   1.000
_cell.angle_alpha   90.00
_cell.angle_beta   90.00
_cell.angle_gamma   90.00
#
_symmetry.space_group_name_H-M   'P 1'
#
loop_
_entity.id
_entity.type
_entity.pdbx_description
1 polymer ?
#
loop_
_entity_poly.entity_id
_entity_poly.type
_entity_poly.pdbx_seq_one_letter_code
_entity_poly.pdbx_strand_id
1 'polypeptide(L)'
;MKEKIGIVDTLEERKPYITRKQEKGQEIPLACDNNSLAGAISQRACVYSGARVVLNPVTDAVHLVHGPIGCAGYTWDIRGAKSSGIETNRTSFSTDMKEIDVVFGGEKKLSNAIDELVELYHPPVIFVYSTCIVGIIGDDLESVCKTASQKHNIHVIPVKSEGFKGNKSDGYKAACDALKRLIKRPSEDEIKKKGPRVPETIKPKINILGDFNVAGDVWLVKPLFEQMGIEVIVSMTGDSTAKAISRAAEADLNLVQCSGSMTYLAKWMQAEYGIPYLNASFFGIEDISLALRRTADYFGSEEIKKRAEQILETEINRIMPEISRVREKVKGKKAAIYMGGPAKALTLIKGFDELGMEVVIIGTQTGKKEDYEQISYSVRDGTVIVDDANPLELAELLIRQKADLMVAGVKERFIAYKLGIAFCDFNHDRVVEFEGFDGFVNFAREVDASISSPVWKAVRQRILIPEIVGSEQKLGKIEKAAVKDMTSGENYAKECKGILLKPELLHQKSEAAVESQV
;
A
#
# COMPACT_ATOMS: atom_id res chain seq x y z
N MET A 1 35.54 -16.36 -16.88
CA MET A 1 34.12 -15.92 -16.86
C MET A 1 34.13 -14.43 -17.14
N LYS A 2 33.55 -13.98 -18.25
CA LYS A 2 33.46 -12.55 -18.57
C LYS A 2 32.45 -11.93 -17.60
N GLU A 3 32.87 -10.93 -16.82
CA GLU A 3 31.95 -10.06 -16.07
C GLU A 3 30.90 -9.52 -17.05
N LYS A 4 29.63 -9.89 -16.87
CA LYS A 4 28.54 -9.17 -17.51
C LYS A 4 28.49 -7.78 -16.86
N ILE A 5 29.02 -6.78 -17.57
CA ILE A 5 29.07 -5.36 -17.21
C ILE A 5 27.63 -4.81 -17.27
N GLY A 6 26.82 -5.14 -16.26
CA GLY A 6 25.45 -4.66 -16.07
C GLY A 6 25.14 -4.56 -14.59
N ILE A 7 24.28 -3.62 -14.19
CA ILE A 7 23.91 -3.39 -12.78
C ILE A 7 23.37 -4.69 -12.14
N VAL A 8 22.58 -5.45 -12.92
CA VAL A 8 21.95 -6.73 -12.57
C VAL A 8 21.77 -7.56 -13.85
N ASP A 9 21.68 -8.89 -13.76
CA ASP A 9 21.30 -9.73 -14.90
C ASP A 9 19.78 -9.68 -15.08
N THR A 10 19.31 -9.19 -16.22
CA THR A 10 17.88 -9.03 -16.50
C THR A 10 17.58 -9.17 -18.00
N LEU A 11 16.29 -9.21 -18.34
CA LEU A 11 15.79 -9.16 -19.71
C LEU A 11 16.29 -7.90 -20.41
N GLU A 12 16.58 -7.99 -21.72
CA GLU A 12 17.14 -6.86 -22.48
C GLU A 12 16.23 -5.63 -22.43
N GLU A 13 14.91 -5.85 -22.50
CA GLU A 13 13.87 -4.82 -22.45
C GLU A 13 13.73 -4.19 -21.06
N ARG A 14 14.26 -4.82 -20.00
CA ARG A 14 14.26 -4.30 -18.63
C ARG A 14 15.46 -3.41 -18.31
N LYS A 15 16.55 -3.50 -19.08
CA LYS A 15 17.77 -2.70 -18.82
C LYS A 15 17.53 -1.19 -18.71
N PRO A 16 16.63 -0.55 -19.50
CA PRO A 16 16.36 0.88 -19.36
C PRO A 16 15.65 1.29 -18.06
N TYR A 17 15.09 0.34 -17.31
CA TYR A 17 14.32 0.58 -16.08
C TYR A 17 15.18 0.43 -14.81
N ILE A 18 16.49 0.29 -14.97
CA ILE A 18 17.45 0.12 -13.87
C ILE A 18 18.63 1.03 -14.12
N THR A 19 18.91 1.92 -13.19
CA THR A 19 20.03 2.84 -13.30
C THR A 19 20.76 2.99 -11.97
N ARG A 20 21.97 3.50 -12.03
CA ARG A 20 22.75 3.86 -10.84
C ARG A 20 22.88 5.36 -10.83
N LYS A 21 22.54 5.99 -9.69
CA LYS A 21 22.73 7.42 -9.54
C LYS A 21 24.21 7.79 -9.77
N GLN A 22 24.43 8.71 -10.69
CA GLN A 22 25.73 9.35 -10.96
C GLN A 22 25.77 10.73 -10.29
N GLU A 23 26.89 11.44 -10.39
CA GLU A 23 27.10 12.75 -9.74
C GLU A 23 25.98 13.76 -10.04
N LYS A 24 25.75 14.68 -9.08
CA LYS A 24 24.64 15.64 -9.11
C LYS A 24 24.56 16.44 -10.43
N GLY A 25 23.38 16.45 -11.04
CA GLY A 25 23.03 17.31 -12.18
C GLY A 25 23.00 16.63 -13.54
N GLN A 26 23.27 15.33 -13.62
CA GLN A 26 23.05 14.54 -14.84
C GLN A 26 21.61 14.05 -14.92
N GLU A 27 21.00 14.13 -16.12
CA GLU A 27 19.70 13.55 -16.39
C GLU A 27 19.76 12.04 -16.16
N ILE A 28 18.77 11.49 -15.46
CA ILE A 28 18.71 10.05 -15.18
C ILE A 28 18.06 9.36 -16.39
N PRO A 29 18.78 8.55 -17.16
CA PRO A 29 18.17 7.80 -18.26
C PRO A 29 17.42 6.59 -17.68
N LEU A 30 16.25 6.82 -17.08
CA LEU A 30 15.39 5.78 -16.52
C LEU A 30 14.05 5.75 -17.25
N ALA A 31 13.78 4.66 -17.97
CA ALA A 31 12.44 4.36 -18.45
C ALA A 31 11.52 4.09 -17.25
N CYS A 32 10.32 4.67 -17.27
CA CYS A 32 9.34 4.56 -16.19
C CYS A 32 7.92 4.80 -16.72
N ASP A 33 6.91 4.59 -15.88
CA ASP A 33 5.48 4.81 -16.18
C ASP A 33 4.97 4.08 -17.45
N ASN A 34 5.64 3.00 -17.86
CA ASN A 34 5.26 2.16 -19.00
C ASN A 34 4.49 0.93 -18.56
N ASN A 35 3.84 0.22 -19.49
CA ASN A 35 3.24 -1.09 -19.20
C ASN A 35 4.30 -2.11 -18.76
N SER A 36 3.91 -2.98 -17.83
CA SER A 36 4.79 -4.06 -17.37
C SER A 36 5.11 -5.04 -18.50
N LEU A 37 6.37 -5.45 -18.55
CA LEU A 37 6.82 -6.43 -19.52
C LEU A 37 6.18 -7.81 -19.24
N ALA A 38 5.59 -8.41 -20.27
CA ALA A 38 5.00 -9.74 -20.18
C ALA A 38 6.06 -10.78 -19.76
N GLY A 39 5.71 -11.66 -18.82
CA GLY A 39 6.63 -12.68 -18.30
C GLY A 39 7.68 -12.17 -17.31
N ALA A 40 7.80 -10.84 -17.08
CA ALA A 40 8.75 -10.29 -16.12
C ALA A 40 8.32 -10.45 -14.66
N ILE A 41 7.15 -11.03 -14.36
CA ILE A 41 6.65 -11.21 -12.98
C ILE A 41 6.61 -9.87 -12.21
N SER A 42 6.00 -8.85 -12.84
CA SER A 42 5.83 -7.53 -12.22
C SER A 42 5.12 -7.63 -10.88
N GLN A 43 5.52 -6.76 -9.95
CA GLN A 43 4.90 -6.62 -8.63
C GLN A 43 3.75 -5.60 -8.63
N ARG A 44 3.36 -5.03 -9.78
CA ARG A 44 2.24 -4.10 -9.88
C ARG A 44 0.89 -4.76 -9.61
N ALA A 45 -0.10 -3.92 -9.33
CA ALA A 45 -1.48 -4.30 -9.15
C ALA A 45 -2.38 -3.61 -10.19
N CYS A 46 -3.58 -4.17 -10.38
CA CYS A 46 -4.55 -3.67 -11.35
C CYS A 46 -5.38 -2.48 -10.83
N VAL A 47 -6.19 -1.91 -11.73
CA VAL A 47 -7.13 -0.81 -11.44
C VAL A 47 -8.07 -1.14 -10.27
N TYR A 48 -8.69 -2.33 -10.26
CA TYR A 48 -9.55 -2.79 -9.16
C TYR A 48 -8.85 -2.74 -7.81
N SER A 49 -7.62 -3.25 -7.73
CA SER A 49 -6.84 -3.22 -6.50
C SER A 49 -6.60 -1.77 -6.04
N GLY A 50 -6.25 -0.86 -6.94
CA GLY A 50 -6.08 0.57 -6.64
C GLY A 50 -7.33 1.21 -6.07
N ALA A 51 -8.49 0.94 -6.68
CA ALA A 51 -9.76 1.49 -6.21
C ALA A 51 -10.19 0.89 -4.86
N ARG A 52 -10.07 -0.44 -4.72
CA ARG A 52 -10.46 -1.15 -3.50
C ARG A 52 -9.59 -0.75 -2.33
N VAL A 53 -8.28 -0.56 -2.50
CA VAL A 53 -7.46 -0.09 -1.39
C VAL A 53 -7.98 1.24 -0.90
N VAL A 54 -8.14 2.26 -1.76
CA VAL A 54 -8.58 3.61 -1.35
C VAL A 54 -9.96 3.61 -0.69
N LEU A 55 -10.92 2.85 -1.20
CA LEU A 55 -12.29 2.89 -0.69
C LEU A 55 -12.52 2.01 0.54
N ASN A 56 -11.77 0.92 0.72
CA ASN A 56 -12.01 -0.04 1.82
C ASN A 56 -12.08 0.62 3.21
N PRO A 57 -11.23 1.58 3.59
CA PRO A 57 -11.30 2.17 4.93
C PRO A 57 -12.55 3.01 5.27
N VAL A 58 -13.52 3.16 4.34
CA VAL A 58 -14.82 3.76 4.66
C VAL A 58 -15.64 2.76 5.48
N THR A 59 -15.55 2.92 6.80
CA THR A 59 -15.93 1.95 7.84
C THR A 59 -17.37 1.46 7.79
N ASP A 60 -18.31 2.33 7.41
CA ASP A 60 -19.75 2.05 7.30
C ASP A 60 -20.20 1.65 5.89
N ALA A 61 -19.28 1.52 4.94
CA ALA A 61 -19.61 1.16 3.57
C ALA A 61 -19.74 -0.35 3.37
N VAL A 62 -20.69 -0.74 2.52
CA VAL A 62 -20.72 -2.07 1.90
C VAL A 62 -19.91 -2.02 0.61
N HIS A 63 -19.04 -3.02 0.42
CA HIS A 63 -18.23 -3.15 -0.77
C HIS A 63 -18.62 -4.39 -1.58
N LEU A 64 -19.33 -4.17 -2.68
CA LEU A 64 -19.84 -5.23 -3.56
C LEU A 64 -18.97 -5.37 -4.81
N VAL A 65 -18.31 -6.52 -4.94
CA VAL A 65 -17.45 -6.84 -6.09
C VAL A 65 -18.29 -7.56 -7.14
N HIS A 66 -18.60 -6.85 -8.24
CA HIS A 66 -19.34 -7.43 -9.34
C HIS A 66 -18.39 -8.18 -10.28
N GLY A 67 -18.44 -9.50 -10.23
CA GLY A 67 -17.50 -10.37 -10.92
C GLY A 67 -17.48 -11.79 -10.37
N PRO A 68 -16.59 -12.65 -10.91
CA PRO A 68 -16.26 -13.93 -10.31
C PRO A 68 -15.63 -13.75 -8.92
N ILE A 69 -15.72 -14.78 -8.09
CA ILE A 69 -15.35 -14.72 -6.66
C ILE A 69 -13.90 -14.27 -6.36
N GLY A 70 -12.96 -14.50 -7.29
CA GLY A 70 -11.53 -14.32 -7.04
C GLY A 70 -11.15 -12.93 -6.54
N CYS A 71 -11.62 -11.87 -7.20
CA CYS A 71 -11.32 -10.49 -6.79
C CYS A 71 -11.82 -10.19 -5.38
N ALA A 72 -13.00 -10.68 -5.00
CA ALA A 72 -13.56 -10.48 -3.67
C ALA A 72 -12.80 -11.25 -2.59
N GLY A 73 -12.42 -12.50 -2.90
CA GLY A 73 -11.68 -13.37 -1.98
C GLY A 73 -10.26 -12.88 -1.69
N TYR A 74 -9.49 -12.54 -2.73
CA TYR A 74 -8.11 -12.06 -2.54
C TYR A 74 -8.01 -10.68 -1.91
N THR A 75 -9.06 -9.85 -1.99
CA THR A 75 -9.04 -8.50 -1.40
C THR A 75 -9.88 -8.38 -0.14
N TRP A 76 -10.32 -9.49 0.45
CA TRP A 76 -11.02 -9.48 1.73
C TRP A 76 -10.06 -8.96 2.82
N ASP A 77 -10.42 -7.82 3.41
CA ASP A 77 -9.66 -7.15 4.47
C ASP A 77 -8.18 -6.86 4.11
N ILE A 78 -7.91 -6.56 2.83
CA ILE A 78 -6.56 -6.42 2.26
C ILE A 78 -5.72 -5.27 2.84
N ARG A 79 -6.28 -4.39 3.70
CA ARG A 79 -5.64 -3.12 4.03
C ARG A 79 -5.13 -2.96 5.46
N GLY A 80 -5.49 -3.88 6.36
CA GLY A 80 -5.13 -3.76 7.78
C GLY A 80 -5.59 -2.45 8.42
N ALA A 81 -6.58 -1.77 7.82
CA ALA A 81 -7.08 -0.49 8.31
C ALA A 81 -7.84 -0.73 9.61
N LYS A 82 -7.56 0.09 10.62
CA LYS A 82 -8.26 0.03 11.89
C LYS A 82 -9.48 0.95 11.87
N SER A 83 -10.51 0.57 12.62
CA SER A 83 -11.75 1.30 12.74
C SER A 83 -12.05 1.51 14.23
N SER A 84 -12.51 2.69 14.61
CA SER A 84 -12.84 3.02 16.01
C SER A 84 -14.31 2.76 16.35
N GLY A 85 -15.12 2.40 15.35
CA GLY A 85 -16.56 2.17 15.50
C GLY A 85 -17.05 1.02 14.61
N ILE A 86 -17.95 1.35 13.68
CA ILE A 86 -18.55 0.38 12.75
C ILE A 86 -17.48 -0.25 11.85
N GLU A 87 -17.66 -1.51 11.47
CA GLU A 87 -16.67 -2.28 10.69
C GLU A 87 -17.33 -3.03 9.52
N THR A 88 -18.40 -2.49 8.95
CA THR A 88 -19.08 -3.07 7.79
C THR A 88 -18.11 -3.32 6.65
N ASN A 89 -17.12 -2.44 6.49
CA ASN A 89 -16.07 -2.56 5.48
C ASN A 89 -15.16 -3.79 5.58
N ARG A 90 -15.08 -4.45 6.76
CA ARG A 90 -14.33 -5.71 6.95
C ARG A 90 -14.98 -6.90 6.25
N THR A 91 -16.22 -6.76 5.78
CA THR A 91 -16.87 -7.76 4.96
C THR A 91 -16.49 -7.60 3.48
N SER A 92 -16.61 -8.68 2.70
CA SER A 92 -16.34 -8.66 1.26
C SER A 92 -17.48 -9.37 0.54
N PHE A 93 -18.30 -8.61 -0.18
CA PHE A 93 -19.44 -9.16 -0.91
C PHE A 93 -19.10 -9.32 -2.38
N SER A 94 -19.71 -10.32 -3.01
CA SER A 94 -19.55 -10.57 -4.44
C SER A 94 -20.85 -11.06 -5.05
N THR A 95 -21.05 -10.73 -6.32
CA THR A 95 -22.09 -11.38 -7.12
C THR A 95 -21.71 -12.81 -7.53
N ASP A 96 -20.45 -13.23 -7.32
CA ASP A 96 -19.91 -14.55 -7.68
C ASP A 96 -20.40 -15.03 -9.05
N MET A 97 -20.08 -14.24 -10.08
CA MET A 97 -20.56 -14.48 -11.44
C MET A 97 -20.14 -15.86 -11.93
N LYS A 98 -21.11 -16.60 -12.45
CA LYS A 98 -20.94 -17.91 -13.10
C LYS A 98 -21.01 -17.74 -14.61
N GLU A 99 -20.76 -18.83 -15.33
CA GLU A 99 -20.79 -18.85 -16.79
C GLU A 99 -22.11 -18.30 -17.37
N ILE A 100 -23.25 -18.61 -16.74
CA ILE A 100 -24.56 -18.09 -17.15
C ILE A 100 -24.62 -16.55 -17.10
N ASP A 101 -23.99 -15.93 -16.09
CA ASP A 101 -23.95 -14.47 -15.92
C ASP A 101 -23.02 -13.83 -16.95
N VAL A 102 -22.01 -14.56 -17.42
CA VAL A 102 -21.10 -14.10 -18.50
C VAL A 102 -21.80 -14.16 -19.86
N VAL A 103 -22.61 -15.19 -20.10
CA VAL A 103 -23.32 -15.36 -21.38
C VAL A 103 -24.51 -14.40 -21.50
N PHE A 104 -25.27 -14.19 -20.43
CA PHE A 104 -26.53 -13.46 -20.46
C PHE A 104 -26.50 -12.09 -19.74
N GLY A 105 -25.36 -11.70 -19.16
CA GLY A 105 -25.21 -10.46 -18.40
C GLY A 105 -25.45 -10.64 -16.89
N GLY A 106 -24.77 -9.83 -16.09
CA GLY A 106 -24.78 -9.89 -14.63
C GLY A 106 -25.73 -8.91 -13.94
N GLU A 107 -26.34 -7.98 -14.68
CA GLU A 107 -27.08 -6.82 -14.15
C GLU A 107 -28.23 -7.19 -13.20
N LYS A 108 -29.03 -8.21 -13.56
CA LYS A 108 -30.15 -8.66 -12.71
C LYS A 108 -29.64 -9.25 -11.39
N LYS A 109 -28.55 -10.01 -11.45
CA LYS A 109 -27.90 -10.59 -10.26
C LYS A 109 -27.32 -9.49 -9.39
N LEU A 110 -26.71 -8.47 -9.99
CA LEU A 110 -26.22 -7.28 -9.30
C LEU A 110 -27.35 -6.54 -8.57
N SER A 111 -28.47 -6.27 -9.26
CA SER A 111 -29.63 -5.60 -8.65
C SER A 111 -30.16 -6.37 -7.43
N ASN A 112 -30.32 -7.71 -7.56
CA ASN A 112 -30.80 -8.54 -6.45
C ASN A 112 -29.81 -8.55 -5.28
N ALA A 113 -28.49 -8.62 -5.56
CA ALA A 113 -27.47 -8.58 -4.53
C ALA A 113 -27.47 -7.22 -3.79
N ILE A 114 -27.70 -6.11 -4.50
CA ILE A 114 -27.84 -4.80 -3.86
C ILE A 114 -29.07 -4.77 -2.95
N ASP A 115 -30.22 -5.27 -3.42
CA ASP A 115 -31.45 -5.34 -2.62
C ASP A 115 -31.24 -6.13 -1.31
N GLU A 116 -30.62 -7.30 -1.41
CA GLU A 116 -30.31 -8.16 -0.25
C GLU A 116 -29.35 -7.47 0.74
N LEU A 117 -28.31 -6.81 0.24
CA LEU A 117 -27.34 -6.11 1.10
C LEU A 117 -27.95 -4.90 1.81
N VAL A 118 -28.88 -4.19 1.17
CA VAL A 118 -29.60 -3.09 1.81
C VAL A 118 -30.47 -3.61 2.95
N GLU A 119 -31.20 -4.71 2.74
CA GLU A 119 -32.06 -5.32 3.76
C GLU A 119 -31.27 -5.88 4.94
N LEU A 120 -30.09 -6.47 4.68
CA LEU A 120 -29.28 -7.08 5.75
C LEU A 120 -28.45 -6.06 6.53
N TYR A 121 -27.78 -5.12 5.84
CA TYR A 121 -26.76 -4.26 6.46
C TYR A 121 -27.19 -2.81 6.67
N HIS A 122 -28.27 -2.36 6.03
CA HIS A 122 -28.74 -0.97 6.08
C HIS A 122 -27.62 0.08 5.89
N PRO A 123 -26.72 -0.08 4.89
CA PRO A 123 -25.55 0.78 4.80
C PRO A 123 -25.92 2.18 4.27
N PRO A 124 -25.20 3.23 4.68
CA PRO A 124 -25.35 4.57 4.09
C PRO A 124 -24.82 4.64 2.65
N VAL A 125 -23.90 3.75 2.28
CA VAL A 125 -23.29 3.68 0.94
C VAL A 125 -22.92 2.25 0.56
N ILE A 126 -23.13 1.91 -0.71
CA ILE A 126 -22.65 0.70 -1.37
C ILE A 126 -21.70 1.11 -2.51
N PHE A 127 -20.44 0.68 -2.45
CA PHE A 127 -19.52 0.78 -3.58
C PHE A 127 -19.59 -0.49 -4.42
N VAL A 128 -19.94 -0.36 -5.69
CA VAL A 128 -20.08 -1.47 -6.63
C VAL A 128 -18.89 -1.48 -7.61
N TYR A 129 -18.00 -2.45 -7.47
CA TYR A 129 -16.77 -2.53 -8.27
C TYR A 129 -16.98 -3.35 -9.54
N SER A 130 -16.65 -2.80 -10.70
CA SER A 130 -16.51 -3.60 -11.92
C SER A 130 -15.17 -4.36 -11.93
N THR A 131 -15.23 -5.65 -12.22
CA THR A 131 -14.07 -6.50 -12.50
C THR A 131 -13.85 -6.66 -14.00
N CYS A 132 -12.83 -7.41 -14.41
CA CYS A 132 -12.45 -7.54 -15.83
C CYS A 132 -13.61 -8.05 -16.71
N ILE A 133 -14.33 -9.08 -16.29
CA ILE A 133 -15.36 -9.69 -17.16
C ILE A 133 -16.56 -8.77 -17.37
N VAL A 134 -16.93 -8.00 -16.34
CA VAL A 134 -18.03 -7.04 -16.37
C VAL A 134 -17.82 -6.01 -17.48
N GLY A 135 -16.62 -5.46 -17.61
CA GLY A 135 -16.31 -4.51 -18.68
C GLY A 135 -16.25 -5.13 -20.08
N ILE A 136 -16.03 -6.44 -20.19
CA ILE A 136 -15.98 -7.16 -21.48
C ILE A 136 -17.40 -7.45 -21.98
N ILE A 137 -18.28 -7.92 -21.09
CA ILE A 137 -19.66 -8.29 -21.45
C ILE A 137 -20.56 -7.06 -21.59
N GLY A 138 -20.14 -5.92 -21.03
CA GLY A 138 -20.80 -4.63 -21.23
C GLY A 138 -21.96 -4.34 -20.28
N ASP A 139 -21.97 -4.93 -19.07
CA ASP A 139 -22.98 -4.64 -18.05
C ASP A 139 -22.99 -3.14 -17.69
N ASP A 140 -24.17 -2.52 -17.67
CA ASP A 140 -24.37 -1.11 -17.35
C ASP A 140 -24.56 -0.89 -15.84
N LEU A 141 -23.43 -0.86 -15.12
CA LEU A 141 -23.42 -0.59 -13.69
C LEU A 141 -23.99 0.78 -13.34
N GLU A 142 -23.85 1.78 -14.20
CA GLU A 142 -24.30 3.14 -13.91
C GLU A 142 -25.83 3.16 -13.82
N SER A 143 -26.52 2.51 -14.77
CA SER A 143 -27.97 2.37 -14.77
C SER A 143 -28.48 1.57 -13.57
N VAL A 144 -27.87 0.42 -13.28
CA VAL A 144 -28.26 -0.43 -12.14
C VAL A 144 -28.07 0.30 -10.80
N CYS A 145 -26.90 0.91 -10.60
CA CYS A 145 -26.59 1.63 -9.36
C CYS A 145 -27.48 2.87 -9.17
N LYS A 146 -27.79 3.61 -10.25
CA LYS A 146 -28.72 4.75 -10.20
C LYS A 146 -30.12 4.32 -9.79
N THR A 147 -30.62 3.24 -10.39
CA THR A 147 -31.94 2.69 -10.08
C THR A 147 -32.00 2.22 -8.63
N ALA A 148 -30.99 1.49 -8.17
CA ALA A 148 -30.91 1.02 -6.78
C ALA A 148 -30.80 2.18 -5.77
N SER A 149 -30.01 3.21 -6.09
CA SER A 149 -29.90 4.41 -5.25
C SER A 149 -31.26 5.10 -5.06
N GLN A 150 -32.05 5.22 -6.14
CA GLN A 150 -33.39 5.82 -6.09
C GLN A 150 -34.38 4.94 -5.32
N LYS A 151 -34.34 3.61 -5.55
CA LYS A 151 -35.21 2.64 -4.90
C LYS A 151 -35.03 2.62 -3.37
N HIS A 152 -33.77 2.65 -2.92
CA HIS A 152 -33.43 2.48 -1.50
C HIS A 152 -33.11 3.78 -0.77
N ASN A 153 -33.06 4.91 -1.48
CA ASN A 153 -32.69 6.22 -0.93
C ASN A 153 -31.34 6.22 -0.19
N ILE A 154 -30.35 5.53 -0.75
CA ILE A 154 -28.96 5.49 -0.29
C ILE A 154 -28.00 5.74 -1.46
N HIS A 155 -26.73 5.97 -1.17
CA HIS A 155 -25.72 6.05 -2.21
C HIS A 155 -25.31 4.65 -2.71
N VAL A 156 -25.69 4.26 -3.91
CA VAL A 156 -25.12 3.10 -4.61
C VAL A 156 -24.22 3.62 -5.73
N ILE A 157 -22.91 3.48 -5.56
CA ILE A 157 -21.91 4.15 -6.39
C ILE A 157 -21.16 3.13 -7.25
N PRO A 158 -21.26 3.20 -8.59
CA PRO A 158 -20.45 2.38 -9.47
C PRO A 158 -19.00 2.84 -9.46
N VAL A 159 -18.08 1.90 -9.33
CA VAL A 159 -16.63 2.11 -9.37
C VAL A 159 -16.09 1.40 -10.60
N LYS A 160 -15.81 2.18 -11.65
CA LYS A 160 -15.32 1.69 -12.95
C LYS A 160 -13.86 1.28 -12.83
N SER A 161 -13.63 0.06 -12.35
CA SER A 161 -12.32 -0.41 -11.88
C SER A 161 -11.82 -1.67 -12.57
N GLU A 162 -12.25 -1.92 -13.81
CA GLU A 162 -11.89 -3.11 -14.56
C GLU A 162 -10.38 -3.24 -14.69
N GLY A 163 -9.84 -4.40 -14.31
CA GLY A 163 -8.41 -4.56 -14.07
C GLY A 163 -7.51 -4.33 -15.29
N PHE A 164 -8.05 -4.47 -16.50
CA PHE A 164 -7.31 -4.31 -17.76
C PHE A 164 -7.19 -2.87 -18.26
N LYS A 165 -7.91 -1.90 -17.65
CA LYS A 165 -8.00 -0.51 -18.16
C LYS A 165 -6.74 0.33 -17.94
N GLY A 166 -5.78 -0.16 -17.17
CA GLY A 166 -4.59 0.58 -16.79
C GLY A 166 -3.93 -0.04 -15.58
N ASN A 167 -3.37 0.78 -14.70
CA ASN A 167 -2.62 0.32 -13.52
C ASN A 167 -3.27 0.79 -12.21
N LYS A 168 -2.62 0.48 -11.08
CA LYS A 168 -3.09 0.84 -9.74
C LYS A 168 -3.43 2.33 -9.59
N SER A 169 -2.69 3.22 -10.25
CA SER A 169 -2.91 4.67 -10.19
C SER A 169 -4.24 5.09 -10.83
N ASP A 170 -4.70 4.39 -11.86
CA ASP A 170 -6.03 4.64 -12.44
C ASP A 170 -7.15 4.16 -11.52
N GLY A 171 -6.87 3.12 -10.72
CA GLY A 171 -7.73 2.70 -9.62
C GLY A 171 -7.92 3.80 -8.56
N TYR A 172 -6.86 4.52 -8.22
CA TYR A 172 -6.96 5.66 -7.29
C TYR A 172 -7.87 6.76 -7.84
N LYS A 173 -7.79 7.06 -9.14
CA LYS A 173 -8.68 8.03 -9.80
C LYS A 173 -10.14 7.56 -9.74
N ALA A 174 -10.42 6.30 -10.07
CA ALA A 174 -11.76 5.72 -10.00
C ALA A 174 -12.34 5.77 -8.57
N ALA A 175 -11.52 5.53 -7.56
CA ALA A 175 -11.91 5.70 -6.16
C ALA A 175 -12.17 7.16 -5.80
N CYS A 176 -11.32 8.09 -6.24
CA CYS A 176 -11.54 9.51 -6.03
C CYS A 176 -12.87 9.96 -6.66
N ASP A 177 -13.18 9.50 -7.87
CA ASP A 177 -14.46 9.80 -8.54
C ASP A 177 -15.66 9.26 -7.77
N ALA A 178 -15.54 8.09 -7.14
CA ALA A 178 -16.56 7.56 -6.25
C ALA A 178 -16.71 8.43 -4.98
N LEU A 179 -15.60 8.83 -4.36
CA LEU A 179 -15.60 9.69 -3.17
C LEU A 179 -16.22 11.06 -3.44
N LYS A 180 -15.97 11.66 -4.62
CA LYS A 180 -16.61 12.93 -5.03
C LYS A 180 -18.12 12.90 -4.91
N ARG A 181 -18.75 11.75 -5.23
CA ARG A 181 -20.21 11.57 -5.20
C ARG A 181 -20.78 11.54 -3.77
N LEU A 182 -19.94 11.34 -2.76
CA LEU A 182 -20.33 11.40 -1.34
C LEU A 182 -20.16 12.79 -0.73
N ILE A 183 -19.28 13.62 -1.28
CA ILE A 183 -19.03 14.96 -0.75
C ILE A 183 -20.24 15.84 -1.04
N LYS A 184 -20.85 16.41 0.01
CA LYS A 184 -21.97 17.33 -0.14
C LYS A 184 -21.47 18.63 -0.74
N ARG A 185 -22.09 19.06 -1.85
CA ARG A 185 -21.78 20.35 -2.47
C ARG A 185 -22.12 21.50 -1.50
N PRO A 186 -21.17 22.40 -1.19
CA PRO A 186 -21.45 23.61 -0.42
C PRO A 186 -22.25 24.62 -1.26
N SER A 187 -22.90 25.57 -0.58
CA SER A 187 -23.56 26.70 -1.24
C SER A 187 -22.55 27.65 -1.89
N GLU A 188 -22.98 28.41 -2.90
CA GLU A 188 -22.10 29.37 -3.60
C GLU A 188 -21.52 30.44 -2.66
N ASP A 189 -22.25 30.80 -1.60
CA ASP A 189 -21.77 31.74 -0.58
C ASP A 189 -20.71 31.14 0.33
N GLU A 190 -20.77 29.83 0.61
CA GLU A 190 -19.73 29.11 1.35
C GLU A 190 -18.44 28.99 0.52
N ILE A 191 -18.56 28.73 -0.79
CA ILE A 191 -17.42 28.65 -1.71
C ILE A 191 -16.67 29.99 -1.76
N LYS A 192 -17.39 31.11 -1.88
CA LYS A 192 -16.78 32.46 -1.92
C LYS A 192 -16.03 32.85 -0.64
N LYS A 193 -16.35 32.23 0.49
CA LYS A 193 -15.71 32.50 1.79
C LYS A 193 -14.43 31.69 2.00
N LYS A 194 -14.10 30.74 1.11
CA LYS A 194 -12.89 29.91 1.22
C LYS A 194 -11.65 30.73 0.90
N GLY A 195 -10.66 30.66 1.79
CA GLY A 195 -9.41 31.42 1.71
C GLY A 195 -8.63 31.38 3.02
N PRO A 196 -7.37 31.86 3.04
CA PRO A 196 -6.44 31.70 4.18
C PRO A 196 -6.83 32.48 5.44
N ARG A 197 -7.89 33.30 5.41
CA ARG A 197 -8.35 34.06 6.57
C ARG A 197 -9.58 33.39 7.18
N VAL A 198 -9.32 32.47 8.11
CA VAL A 198 -10.32 32.07 9.10
C VAL A 198 -10.32 33.17 10.18
N PRO A 199 -11.46 33.83 10.46
CA PRO A 199 -11.55 34.76 11.59
C PRO A 199 -11.10 34.08 12.88
N GLU A 200 -10.40 34.80 13.78
CA GLU A 200 -9.87 34.25 15.05
C GLU A 200 -10.95 33.56 15.92
N THR A 201 -12.23 33.87 15.70
CA THR A 201 -13.37 33.30 16.41
C THR A 201 -13.85 31.94 15.88
N ILE A 202 -13.35 31.47 14.74
CA ILE A 202 -13.78 30.20 14.11
C ILE A 202 -12.65 29.19 14.23
N LYS A 203 -12.96 27.99 14.74
CA LYS A 203 -12.03 26.87 14.81
C LYS A 203 -11.66 26.42 13.38
N PRO A 204 -10.38 26.48 12.95
CA PRO A 204 -10.00 26.06 11.61
C PRO A 204 -10.29 24.58 11.38
N LYS A 205 -10.71 24.22 10.17
CA LYS A 205 -11.05 22.84 9.82
C LYS A 205 -10.14 22.31 8.71
N ILE A 206 -9.69 21.06 8.85
CA ILE A 206 -8.89 20.39 7.83
C ILE A 206 -9.47 19.03 7.44
N ASN A 207 -9.12 18.58 6.24
CA ASN A 207 -9.15 17.17 5.88
C ASN A 207 -7.72 16.63 5.79
N ILE A 208 -7.54 15.37 6.16
CA ILE A 208 -6.33 14.61 5.84
C ILE A 208 -6.68 13.73 4.64
N LEU A 209 -6.02 13.91 3.50
CA LEU A 209 -6.27 13.16 2.28
C LEU A 209 -5.18 12.15 2.03
N GLY A 210 -5.56 10.87 1.91
CA GLY A 210 -4.64 9.79 1.53
C GLY A 210 -3.90 9.17 2.71
N ASP A 211 -4.41 9.40 3.91
CA ASP A 211 -4.15 8.52 5.05
C ASP A 211 -5.32 7.55 5.18
N PHE A 212 -4.98 6.30 5.40
CA PHE A 212 -5.87 5.16 5.27
C PHE A 212 -5.99 4.36 6.56
N ASN A 213 -5.46 4.91 7.65
CA ASN A 213 -5.45 4.33 8.99
C ASN A 213 -4.93 2.89 9.03
N VAL A 214 -3.90 2.59 8.25
CA VAL A 214 -3.23 1.28 8.28
C VAL A 214 -2.65 1.11 9.68
N ALA A 215 -2.95 -0.01 10.33
CA ALA A 215 -2.57 -0.31 11.71
C ALA A 215 -3.06 0.68 12.80
N GLY A 216 -3.65 1.83 12.45
CA GLY A 216 -4.04 2.87 13.42
C GLY A 216 -3.30 4.21 13.26
N ASP A 217 -2.55 4.41 12.17
CA ASP A 217 -1.74 5.62 11.95
C ASP A 217 -2.46 6.96 12.16
N VAL A 218 -3.70 7.09 11.67
CA VAL A 218 -4.49 8.33 11.82
C VAL A 218 -4.68 8.67 13.28
N TRP A 219 -4.79 7.67 14.15
CA TRP A 219 -5.02 7.87 15.58
C TRP A 219 -3.82 8.48 16.31
N LEU A 220 -2.61 8.34 15.76
CA LEU A 220 -1.41 9.01 16.27
C LEU A 220 -1.24 10.42 15.70
N VAL A 221 -1.73 10.66 14.49
CA VAL A 221 -1.58 11.93 13.78
C VAL A 221 -2.67 12.94 14.12
N LYS A 222 -3.94 12.52 14.09
CA LYS A 222 -5.11 13.37 14.29
C LYS A 222 -5.05 14.19 15.59
N PRO A 223 -4.69 13.60 16.76
CA PRO A 223 -4.62 14.36 18.00
C PRO A 223 -3.62 15.53 17.98
N LEU A 224 -2.54 15.44 17.19
CA LEU A 224 -1.55 16.52 17.08
C LEU A 224 -2.17 17.79 16.49
N PHE A 225 -2.99 17.66 15.45
CA PHE A 225 -3.73 18.79 14.87
C PHE A 225 -4.84 19.29 15.80
N GLU A 226 -5.52 18.39 16.51
CA GLU A 226 -6.56 18.78 17.47
C GLU A 226 -6.00 19.57 18.66
N GLN A 227 -4.82 19.19 19.16
CA GLN A 227 -4.09 19.92 20.20
C GLN A 227 -3.64 21.31 19.71
N MET A 228 -3.32 21.48 18.43
CA MET A 228 -3.09 22.80 17.82
C MET A 228 -4.35 23.67 17.77
N GLY A 229 -5.52 23.13 18.08
CA GLY A 229 -6.80 23.83 18.00
C GLY A 229 -7.51 23.70 16.65
N ILE A 230 -7.09 22.75 15.80
CA ILE A 230 -7.67 22.52 14.47
C ILE A 230 -8.65 21.35 14.52
N GLU A 231 -9.81 21.45 13.89
CA GLU A 231 -10.73 20.32 13.73
C GLU A 231 -10.31 19.49 12.51
N VAL A 232 -10.12 18.19 12.70
CA VAL A 232 -9.97 17.23 11.58
C VAL A 232 -11.35 16.67 11.24
N ILE A 233 -11.93 17.11 10.12
CA ILE A 233 -13.27 16.67 9.69
C ILE A 233 -13.26 15.19 9.31
N VAL A 234 -12.30 14.80 8.46
CA VAL A 234 -12.17 13.44 7.95
C VAL A 234 -10.72 13.14 7.58
N SER A 235 -10.30 11.90 7.87
CA SER A 235 -9.16 11.28 7.22
C SER A 235 -9.69 10.46 6.04
N MET A 236 -9.42 10.92 4.83
CA MET A 236 -9.92 10.33 3.59
C MET A 236 -8.96 9.22 3.15
N THR A 237 -9.22 7.95 3.44
CA THR A 237 -10.46 7.35 3.98
C THR A 237 -10.28 6.61 5.31
N GLY A 238 -9.10 6.65 5.92
CA GLY A 238 -8.81 5.91 7.15
C GLY A 238 -9.79 6.22 8.30
N ASP A 239 -10.45 5.18 8.84
CA ASP A 239 -11.42 5.31 9.93
C ASP A 239 -12.53 6.37 9.66
N SER A 240 -12.94 6.48 8.39
CA SER A 240 -13.96 7.45 7.96
C SER A 240 -15.33 6.81 7.79
N THR A 241 -16.37 7.61 7.97
CA THR A 241 -17.76 7.25 7.66
C THR A 241 -18.24 8.01 6.43
N ALA A 242 -19.25 7.50 5.72
CA ALA A 242 -19.90 8.22 4.63
C ALA A 242 -20.37 9.61 5.07
N LYS A 243 -20.86 9.73 6.31
CA LYS A 243 -21.23 11.01 6.93
C LYS A 243 -20.03 11.96 7.07
N ALA A 244 -18.89 11.50 7.60
CA ALA A 244 -17.70 12.33 7.71
C ALA A 244 -17.20 12.80 6.32
N ILE A 245 -17.20 11.90 5.34
CA ILE A 245 -16.84 12.21 3.95
C ILE A 245 -17.75 13.29 3.36
N SER A 246 -19.06 13.21 3.64
CA SER A 246 -20.02 14.22 3.15
C SER A 246 -19.71 15.65 3.61
N ARG A 247 -19.03 15.79 4.75
CA ARG A 247 -18.63 17.07 5.34
C ARG A 247 -17.29 17.58 4.81
N ALA A 248 -16.60 16.85 3.94
CA ALA A 248 -15.24 17.22 3.51
C ALA A 248 -15.15 18.62 2.87
N ALA A 249 -16.24 19.11 2.25
CA ALA A 249 -16.28 20.46 1.69
C ALA A 249 -16.33 21.59 2.75
N GLU A 250 -16.57 21.26 4.02
CA GLU A 250 -16.49 22.22 5.13
C GLU A 250 -15.04 22.64 5.44
N ALA A 251 -14.03 21.89 5.00
CA ALA A 251 -12.63 22.14 5.34
C ALA A 251 -12.08 23.43 4.76
N ASP A 252 -11.18 24.07 5.49
CA ASP A 252 -10.46 25.27 5.08
C ASP A 252 -9.13 24.91 4.39
N LEU A 253 -8.61 23.71 4.65
CA LEU A 253 -7.40 23.19 4.04
C LEU A 253 -7.44 21.65 3.91
N ASN A 254 -6.90 21.13 2.81
CA ASN A 254 -6.63 19.71 2.63
C ASN A 254 -5.14 19.41 2.83
N LEU A 255 -4.79 18.50 3.75
CA LEU A 255 -3.44 17.98 3.90
C LEU A 255 -3.31 16.66 3.14
N VAL A 256 -2.52 16.63 2.07
CA VAL A 256 -2.37 15.45 1.20
C VAL A 256 -1.16 14.63 1.64
N GLN A 257 -1.42 13.53 2.35
CA GLN A 257 -0.42 12.55 2.80
C GLN A 257 0.08 11.69 1.63
N CYS A 258 -0.84 10.99 0.96
CA CYS A 258 -0.50 10.14 -0.18
C CYS A 258 -0.73 10.87 -1.51
N SER A 259 0.25 11.66 -1.94
CA SER A 259 0.19 12.45 -3.18
C SER A 259 -0.11 11.59 -4.43
N GLY A 260 0.41 10.37 -4.49
CA GLY A 260 0.15 9.45 -5.61
C GLY A 260 -1.30 9.00 -5.75
N SER A 261 -2.11 9.03 -4.68
CA SER A 261 -3.50 8.58 -4.71
C SER A 261 -4.52 9.73 -4.67
N MET A 262 -4.32 10.72 -3.79
CA MET A 262 -5.37 11.69 -3.46
C MET A 262 -5.16 13.10 -4.02
N THR A 263 -4.03 13.38 -4.69
CA THR A 263 -3.82 14.68 -5.35
C THR A 263 -4.90 14.99 -6.38
N TYR A 264 -5.41 13.96 -7.06
CA TYR A 264 -6.50 14.13 -8.03
C TYR A 264 -7.78 14.66 -7.36
N LEU A 265 -8.16 14.12 -6.20
CA LEU A 265 -9.30 14.62 -5.42
C LEU A 265 -9.02 16.03 -4.87
N ALA A 266 -7.82 16.27 -4.34
CA ALA A 266 -7.42 17.56 -3.78
C ALA A 266 -7.50 18.70 -4.82
N LYS A 267 -6.96 18.46 -6.03
CA LYS A 267 -7.05 19.42 -7.15
C LYS A 267 -8.50 19.68 -7.57
N TRP A 268 -9.34 18.66 -7.58
CA TRP A 268 -10.76 18.81 -7.85
C TRP A 268 -11.47 19.63 -6.76
N MET A 269 -11.23 19.37 -5.47
CA MET A 269 -11.79 20.16 -4.36
C MET A 269 -11.33 21.61 -4.40
N GLN A 270 -10.08 21.86 -4.82
CA GLN A 270 -9.58 23.22 -5.03
C GLN A 270 -10.30 23.91 -6.19
N ALA A 271 -10.47 23.24 -7.32
CA ALA A 271 -11.12 23.80 -8.50
C ALA A 271 -12.62 24.06 -8.30
N GLU A 272 -13.34 23.10 -7.70
CA GLU A 272 -14.80 23.19 -7.53
C GLU A 272 -15.22 23.96 -6.27
N TYR A 273 -14.50 23.79 -5.16
CA TYR A 273 -14.91 24.32 -3.85
C TYR A 273 -13.94 25.37 -3.30
N GLY A 274 -12.86 25.70 -4.02
CA GLY A 274 -11.88 26.68 -3.57
C GLY A 274 -11.03 26.24 -2.37
N ILE A 275 -11.05 24.95 -2.01
CA ILE A 275 -10.34 24.43 -0.83
C ILE A 275 -8.88 24.14 -1.21
N PRO A 276 -7.90 24.92 -0.72
CA PRO A 276 -6.50 24.70 -1.04
C PRO A 276 -5.99 23.40 -0.44
N TYR A 277 -4.83 22.95 -0.94
CA TYR A 277 -4.18 21.77 -0.41
C TYR A 277 -2.67 21.98 -0.25
N LEU A 278 -2.11 21.31 0.75
CA LEU A 278 -0.67 21.20 0.99
C LEU A 278 -0.27 19.73 0.97
N ASN A 279 0.86 19.41 0.37
CA ASN A 279 1.46 18.08 0.56
C ASN A 279 2.03 18.01 1.98
N ALA A 280 1.68 16.94 2.69
CA ALA A 280 2.18 16.65 4.02
C ALA A 280 2.74 15.23 4.04
N SER A 281 3.67 14.99 4.95
CA SER A 281 4.10 13.65 5.33
C SER A 281 4.06 13.55 6.84
N PHE A 282 3.48 12.47 7.36
CA PHE A 282 3.41 12.19 8.79
C PHE A 282 4.39 11.10 9.26
N PHE A 283 5.31 10.66 8.39
CA PHE A 283 6.31 9.66 8.73
C PHE A 283 7.71 10.29 8.81
N GLY A 284 8.42 10.05 9.91
CA GLY A 284 9.70 10.70 10.23
C GLY A 284 9.51 11.97 11.08
N ILE A 285 10.49 12.27 11.94
CA ILE A 285 10.45 13.41 12.87
C ILE A 285 10.44 14.72 12.08
N GLU A 286 11.27 14.83 11.05
CA GLU A 286 11.38 16.07 10.25
C GLU A 286 10.07 16.36 9.52
N ASP A 287 9.49 15.35 8.88
CA ASP A 287 8.34 15.52 8.01
C ASP A 287 7.05 15.81 8.80
N ILE A 288 6.80 15.12 9.93
CA ILE A 288 5.67 15.47 10.81
C ILE A 288 5.85 16.88 11.39
N SER A 289 7.08 17.26 11.74
CA SER A 289 7.37 18.60 12.25
C SER A 289 7.07 19.68 11.20
N LEU A 290 7.46 19.43 9.96
CA LEU A 290 7.20 20.31 8.83
C LEU A 290 5.70 20.39 8.51
N ALA A 291 4.97 19.28 8.61
CA ALA A 291 3.53 19.26 8.39
C ALA A 291 2.78 20.11 9.43
N LEU A 292 3.13 20.00 10.71
CA LEU A 292 2.54 20.81 11.79
C LEU A 292 2.85 22.31 11.59
N ARG A 293 4.13 22.66 11.35
CA ARG A 293 4.56 24.05 11.11
C ARG A 293 3.89 24.67 9.89
N ARG A 294 3.90 23.99 8.74
CA ARG A 294 3.26 24.50 7.51
C ARG A 294 1.76 24.69 7.67
N THR A 295 1.10 23.81 8.43
CA THR A 295 -0.31 23.96 8.74
C THR A 295 -0.56 25.17 9.64
N ALA A 296 0.26 25.38 10.66
CA ALA A 296 0.19 26.56 11.52
C ALA A 296 0.45 27.86 10.74
N ASP A 297 1.47 27.88 9.88
CA ASP A 297 1.82 29.01 9.02
C ASP A 297 0.71 29.35 8.04
N TYR A 298 0.06 28.34 7.46
CA TYR A 298 -1.07 28.53 6.55
C TYR A 298 -2.23 29.29 7.21
N PHE A 299 -2.58 28.95 8.46
CA PHE A 299 -3.63 29.64 9.20
C PHE A 299 -3.18 30.98 9.79
N GLY A 300 -1.87 31.21 9.91
CA GLY A 300 -1.30 32.50 10.32
C GLY A 300 -1.61 32.93 11.76
N SER A 301 -2.21 32.07 12.58
CA SER A 301 -2.52 32.36 13.98
C SER A 301 -1.29 32.12 14.86
N GLU A 302 -0.88 33.15 15.61
CA GLU A 302 0.22 33.06 16.57
C GLU A 302 -0.04 32.05 17.68
N GLU A 303 -1.29 31.85 18.07
CA GLU A 303 -1.67 30.82 19.04
C GLU A 303 -1.46 29.42 18.48
N ILE A 304 -1.88 29.16 17.24
CA ILE A 304 -1.69 27.86 16.57
C ILE A 304 -0.20 27.56 16.39
N LYS A 305 0.60 28.56 15.98
CA LYS A 305 2.07 28.44 15.87
C LYS A 305 2.71 28.11 17.21
N LYS A 306 2.33 28.82 18.27
CA LYS A 306 2.84 28.56 19.63
C LYS A 306 2.51 27.14 20.08
N ARG A 307 1.27 26.68 19.89
CA ARG A 307 0.87 25.30 20.22
C ARG A 307 1.65 24.27 19.41
N ALA A 308 1.86 24.52 18.11
CA ALA A 308 2.68 23.64 17.27
C ALA A 308 4.10 23.49 17.83
N GLU A 309 4.80 24.58 18.15
CA GLU A 309 6.15 24.51 18.72
C GLU A 309 6.18 23.84 20.10
N GLN A 310 5.16 24.04 20.94
CA GLN A 310 5.05 23.34 22.24
C GLN A 310 4.90 21.83 22.08
N ILE A 311 4.07 21.39 21.13
CA ILE A 311 3.92 19.97 20.80
C ILE A 311 5.26 19.43 20.30
N LEU A 312 5.92 20.14 19.39
CA LEU A 312 7.21 19.73 18.82
C LEU A 312 8.28 19.57 19.89
N GLU A 313 8.44 20.57 20.76
CA GLU A 313 9.42 20.52 21.85
C GLU A 313 9.13 19.32 22.78
N THR A 314 7.87 19.13 23.17
CA THR A 314 7.47 18.06 24.08
C THR A 314 7.72 16.68 23.46
N GLU A 315 7.21 16.46 22.24
CA GLU A 315 7.24 15.18 21.56
C GLU A 315 8.67 14.79 21.15
N ILE A 316 9.44 15.71 20.58
CA ILE A 316 10.83 15.44 20.19
C ILE A 316 11.65 15.09 21.42
N ASN A 317 11.59 15.88 22.50
CA ASN A 317 12.33 15.58 23.73
C ASN A 317 11.95 14.20 24.32
N ARG A 318 10.67 13.80 24.20
CA ARG A 318 10.17 12.51 24.67
C ARG A 318 10.73 11.34 23.86
N ILE A 319 10.73 11.43 22.53
CA ILE A 319 11.11 10.29 21.67
C ILE A 319 12.62 10.17 21.41
N MET A 320 13.36 11.28 21.47
CA MET A 320 14.78 11.32 21.09
C MET A 320 15.70 10.34 21.85
N PRO A 321 15.50 10.02 23.15
CA PRO A 321 16.28 9.00 23.84
C PRO A 321 16.19 7.62 23.17
N GLU A 322 14.97 7.19 22.80
CA GLU A 322 14.75 5.89 22.17
C GLU A 322 15.27 5.87 20.72
N ILE A 323 15.06 6.96 19.98
CA ILE A 323 15.60 7.11 18.63
C ILE A 323 17.14 7.06 18.64
N SER A 324 17.78 7.72 19.62
CA SER A 324 19.24 7.69 19.77
C SER A 324 19.74 6.27 20.07
N ARG A 325 19.06 5.55 20.98
CA ARG A 325 19.38 4.15 21.31
C ARG A 325 19.31 3.24 20.09
N VAL A 326 18.29 3.38 19.24
CA VAL A 326 18.16 2.61 18.00
C VAL A 326 19.25 3.02 17.01
N ARG A 327 19.44 4.33 16.79
CA ARG A 327 20.44 4.88 15.87
C ARG A 327 21.84 4.33 16.17
N GLU A 328 22.25 4.22 17.43
CA GLU A 328 23.54 3.63 17.80
C GLU A 328 23.74 2.20 17.27
N LYS A 329 22.67 1.40 17.18
CA LYS A 329 22.73 0.01 16.70
C LYS A 329 22.71 -0.12 15.18
N VAL A 330 21.97 0.76 14.50
CA VAL A 330 21.69 0.64 13.06
C VAL A 330 22.45 1.65 12.20
N LYS A 331 23.15 2.62 12.79
CA LYS A 331 23.95 3.61 12.05
C LYS A 331 24.95 2.95 11.10
N GLY A 332 24.97 3.41 9.86
CA GLY A 332 25.82 2.91 8.79
C GLY A 332 25.35 1.60 8.14
N LYS A 333 24.22 1.03 8.59
CA LYS A 333 23.58 -0.12 7.93
C LYS A 333 22.88 0.31 6.65
N LYS A 334 22.77 -0.63 5.70
CA LYS A 334 22.27 -0.38 4.35
C LYS A 334 20.82 -0.82 4.19
N ALA A 335 19.96 0.12 3.81
CA ALA A 335 18.55 -0.11 3.54
C ALA A 335 18.27 -0.20 2.03
N ALA A 336 17.38 -1.10 1.65
CA ALA A 336 16.79 -1.20 0.32
C ALA A 336 15.29 -0.90 0.41
N ILE A 337 14.82 0.04 -0.40
CA ILE A 337 13.41 0.46 -0.45
C ILE A 337 12.78 -0.06 -1.73
N TYR A 338 11.64 -0.76 -1.63
CA TYR A 338 10.82 -1.08 -2.78
C TYR A 338 9.33 -0.88 -2.47
N MET A 339 8.69 0.13 -3.08
CA MET A 339 7.34 0.56 -2.71
C MET A 339 6.36 0.61 -3.89
N GLY A 340 5.07 0.55 -3.58
CA GLY A 340 4.02 0.70 -4.60
C GLY A 340 4.07 2.05 -5.34
N GLY A 341 4.48 3.12 -4.67
CA GLY A 341 4.56 4.44 -5.29
C GLY A 341 5.64 5.34 -4.67
N PRO A 342 5.99 6.43 -5.36
CA PRO A 342 7.17 7.25 -5.05
C PRO A 342 7.04 8.08 -3.78
N ALA A 343 5.83 8.54 -3.42
CA ALA A 343 5.61 9.34 -2.21
C ALA A 343 6.10 8.63 -0.92
N LYS A 344 5.78 7.33 -0.78
CA LYS A 344 6.26 6.52 0.34
C LYS A 344 7.78 6.31 0.26
N ALA A 345 8.31 6.08 -0.93
CA ALA A 345 9.74 5.85 -1.13
C ALA A 345 10.58 7.07 -0.72
N LEU A 346 10.17 8.27 -1.13
CA LEU A 346 10.83 9.54 -0.74
C LEU A 346 10.84 9.74 0.77
N THR A 347 9.74 9.46 1.44
CA THR A 347 9.64 9.64 2.89
C THR A 347 10.50 8.64 3.65
N LEU A 348 10.57 7.39 3.16
CA LEU A 348 11.44 6.37 3.73
C LEU A 348 12.93 6.69 3.60
N ILE A 349 13.35 7.41 2.54
CA ILE A 349 14.74 7.89 2.43
C ILE A 349 15.11 8.74 3.64
N LYS A 350 14.26 9.73 3.97
CA LYS A 350 14.47 10.60 5.14
C LYS A 350 14.39 9.83 6.44
N GLY A 351 13.39 8.96 6.61
CA GLY A 351 13.25 8.17 7.83
C GLY A 351 14.46 7.26 8.11
N PHE A 352 15.08 6.68 7.07
CA PHE A 352 16.33 5.94 7.25
C PHE A 352 17.53 6.84 7.54
N ASP A 353 17.62 8.02 6.93
CA ASP A 353 18.67 8.99 7.24
C ASP A 353 18.57 9.48 8.69
N GLU A 354 17.35 9.69 9.20
CA GLU A 354 17.07 9.96 10.62
C GLU A 354 17.51 8.80 11.54
N LEU A 355 17.54 7.55 11.08
CA LEU A 355 18.13 6.42 11.84
C LEU A 355 19.62 6.23 11.57
N GLY A 356 20.25 7.10 10.76
CA GLY A 356 21.66 7.04 10.38
C GLY A 356 21.98 5.89 9.42
N MET A 357 20.98 5.33 8.73
CA MET A 357 21.12 4.27 7.74
C MET A 357 21.35 4.83 6.34
N GLU A 358 21.98 4.03 5.47
CA GLU A 358 22.26 4.40 4.08
C GLU A 358 21.30 3.70 3.12
N VAL A 359 20.57 4.45 2.29
CA VAL A 359 19.72 3.87 1.24
C VAL A 359 20.55 3.53 0.00
N VAL A 360 20.71 2.24 -0.28
CA VAL A 360 21.54 1.73 -1.39
C VAL A 360 20.74 1.26 -2.60
N ILE A 361 19.45 0.95 -2.40
CA ILE A 361 18.50 0.62 -3.46
C ILE A 361 17.22 1.39 -3.19
N ILE A 362 16.67 2.00 -4.23
CA ILE A 362 15.32 2.54 -4.21
C ILE A 362 14.56 2.12 -5.46
N GLY A 363 13.38 1.54 -5.27
CA GLY A 363 12.54 1.19 -6.38
C GLY A 363 11.07 1.44 -6.11
N THR A 364 10.34 1.68 -7.19
CA THR A 364 8.90 1.88 -7.11
C THR A 364 8.17 1.11 -8.19
N GLN A 365 6.89 0.81 -7.95
CA GLN A 365 6.04 0.16 -8.94
C GLN A 365 5.48 1.18 -9.93
N THR A 366 5.00 2.35 -9.49
CA THR A 366 4.28 3.30 -10.36
C THR A 366 4.92 4.69 -10.39
N GLY A 367 6.24 4.78 -10.40
CA GLY A 367 6.96 6.06 -10.41
C GLY A 367 6.97 6.72 -11.78
N LYS A 368 6.98 8.05 -11.80
CA LYS A 368 7.11 8.88 -13.01
C LYS A 368 8.49 9.54 -13.10
N LYS A 369 8.78 10.14 -14.24
CA LYS A 369 10.06 10.81 -14.48
C LYS A 369 10.37 11.85 -13.39
N GLU A 370 9.41 12.71 -13.07
CA GLU A 370 9.58 13.77 -12.07
C GLU A 370 9.81 13.20 -10.66
N ASP A 371 9.18 12.07 -10.34
CA ASP A 371 9.36 11.37 -9.07
C ASP A 371 10.79 10.82 -8.95
N TYR A 372 11.30 10.19 -10.01
CA TYR A 372 12.66 9.65 -10.03
C TYR A 372 13.73 10.74 -10.03
N GLU A 373 13.46 11.89 -10.65
CA GLU A 373 14.29 13.08 -10.51
C GLU A 373 14.37 13.51 -9.03
N GLN A 374 13.23 13.65 -8.34
CA GLN A 374 13.20 13.98 -6.90
C GLN A 374 13.93 12.94 -6.04
N ILE A 375 13.73 11.65 -6.32
CA ILE A 375 14.42 10.56 -5.63
C ILE A 375 15.94 10.70 -5.80
N SER A 376 16.41 11.02 -7.00
CA SER A 376 17.85 11.18 -7.25
C SER A 376 18.48 12.32 -6.47
N TYR A 377 17.76 13.42 -6.26
CA TYR A 377 18.26 14.52 -5.43
C TYR A 377 18.35 14.12 -3.95
N SER A 378 17.58 13.11 -3.54
CA SER A 378 17.44 12.69 -2.14
C SER A 378 18.36 11.51 -1.74
N VAL A 379 18.89 10.74 -2.69
CA VAL A 379 19.78 9.59 -2.42
C VAL A 379 21.26 9.91 -2.67
N ARG A 380 22.19 9.04 -2.27
CA ARG A 380 23.63 9.24 -2.47
C ARG A 380 24.09 8.71 -3.82
N ASP A 381 25.23 9.20 -4.28
CA ASP A 381 25.85 8.70 -5.51
C ASP A 381 26.16 7.21 -5.36
N GLY A 382 25.90 6.43 -6.42
CA GLY A 382 26.03 4.98 -6.38
C GLY A 382 24.78 4.21 -5.95
N THR A 383 23.74 4.87 -5.40
CA THR A 383 22.43 4.23 -5.12
C THR A 383 21.82 3.71 -6.43
N VAL A 384 21.26 2.49 -6.40
CA VAL A 384 20.52 1.94 -7.54
C VAL A 384 19.07 2.39 -7.49
N ILE A 385 18.58 2.89 -8.62
CA ILE A 385 17.19 3.32 -8.82
C ILE A 385 16.55 2.35 -9.82
N VAL A 386 15.38 1.78 -9.47
CA VAL A 386 14.68 0.80 -10.31
C VAL A 386 13.17 1.05 -10.41
N ASP A 387 12.64 1.01 -11.62
CA ASP A 387 11.19 1.04 -11.87
C ASP A 387 10.66 -0.37 -12.17
N ASP A 388 9.53 -0.74 -11.56
CA ASP A 388 8.82 -2.01 -11.78
C ASP A 388 9.71 -3.25 -11.68
N ALA A 389 10.56 -3.28 -10.65
CA ALA A 389 11.51 -4.38 -10.43
C ALA A 389 10.81 -5.75 -10.36
N ASN A 390 11.42 -6.77 -10.96
CA ASN A 390 10.99 -8.14 -10.76
C ASN A 390 11.71 -8.81 -9.57
N PRO A 391 11.20 -9.96 -9.07
CA PRO A 391 11.79 -10.68 -7.94
C PRO A 391 13.27 -11.05 -8.08
N LEU A 392 13.71 -11.44 -9.28
CA LEU A 392 15.09 -11.85 -9.53
C LEU A 392 16.03 -10.64 -9.58
N GLU A 393 15.59 -9.55 -10.22
CA GLU A 393 16.29 -8.27 -10.19
C GLU A 393 16.50 -7.81 -8.75
N LEU A 394 15.42 -7.79 -7.94
CA LEU A 394 15.50 -7.39 -6.53
C LEU A 394 16.46 -8.28 -5.74
N ALA A 395 16.37 -9.61 -5.90
CA ALA A 395 17.23 -10.55 -5.18
C ALA A 395 18.71 -10.31 -5.48
N GLU A 396 19.08 -10.16 -6.75
CA GLU A 396 20.47 -9.93 -7.12
C GLU A 396 20.96 -8.53 -6.70
N LEU A 397 20.12 -7.49 -6.83
CA LEU A 397 20.45 -6.15 -6.37
C LEU A 397 20.72 -6.11 -4.87
N LEU A 398 19.87 -6.75 -4.07
CA LEU A 398 20.02 -6.83 -2.62
C LEU A 398 21.38 -7.42 -2.20
N ILE A 399 21.82 -8.50 -2.88
CA ILE A 399 23.13 -9.13 -2.65
C ILE A 399 24.26 -8.19 -3.11
N ARG A 400 24.19 -7.69 -4.35
CA ARG A 400 25.26 -6.86 -4.94
C ARG A 400 25.49 -5.57 -4.17
N GLN A 401 24.42 -4.93 -3.68
CA GLN A 401 24.51 -3.70 -2.89
C GLN A 401 24.76 -3.95 -1.39
N LYS A 402 24.79 -5.22 -0.97
CA LYS A 402 25.00 -5.65 0.42
C LYS A 402 23.99 -4.98 1.37
N ALA A 403 22.71 -5.05 1.03
CA ALA A 403 21.65 -4.51 1.89
C ALA A 403 21.57 -5.32 3.20
N ASP A 404 21.47 -4.62 4.33
CA ASP A 404 21.23 -5.21 5.65
C ASP A 404 19.73 -5.37 5.93
N LEU A 405 18.90 -4.47 5.38
CA LEU A 405 17.46 -4.42 5.56
C LEU A 405 16.77 -4.13 4.23
N MET A 406 15.68 -4.83 3.94
CA MET A 406 14.71 -4.46 2.90
C MET A 406 13.42 -3.95 3.54
N VAL A 407 12.94 -2.80 3.09
CA VAL A 407 11.59 -2.32 3.38
C VAL A 407 10.73 -2.41 2.13
N ALA A 408 9.64 -3.18 2.19
CA ALA A 408 8.76 -3.43 1.04
C ALA A 408 7.38 -3.93 1.50
N GLY A 409 6.66 -4.62 0.63
CA GLY A 409 5.40 -5.30 0.96
C GLY A 409 5.56 -6.82 1.09
N VAL A 410 4.45 -7.49 1.41
CA VAL A 410 4.43 -8.94 1.69
C VAL A 410 5.04 -9.82 0.59
N LYS A 411 4.97 -9.40 -0.69
CA LYS A 411 5.50 -10.17 -1.82
C LYS A 411 7.01 -10.30 -1.80
N GLU A 412 7.70 -9.27 -1.33
CA GLU A 412 9.17 -9.26 -1.27
C GLU A 412 9.72 -9.85 0.04
N ARG A 413 8.87 -9.97 1.08
CA ARG A 413 9.25 -10.43 2.43
C ARG A 413 10.05 -11.74 2.43
N PHE A 414 9.53 -12.75 1.75
CA PHE A 414 10.13 -14.07 1.75
C PHE A 414 11.43 -14.15 0.94
N ILE A 415 11.61 -13.26 -0.04
CA ILE A 415 12.86 -13.15 -0.79
C ILE A 415 13.94 -12.60 0.14
N ALA A 416 13.67 -11.50 0.84
CA ALA A 416 14.60 -10.92 1.80
C ALA A 416 15.04 -11.94 2.86
N TYR A 417 14.10 -12.66 3.48
CA TYR A 417 14.41 -13.67 4.48
C TYR A 417 15.26 -14.82 3.95
N LYS A 418 14.97 -15.33 2.74
CA LYS A 418 15.76 -16.42 2.13
C LYS A 418 17.18 -15.97 1.78
N LEU A 419 17.38 -14.68 1.54
CA LEU A 419 18.69 -14.09 1.30
C LEU A 419 19.45 -13.75 2.60
N GLY A 420 18.85 -13.98 3.77
CA GLY A 420 19.46 -13.63 5.06
C GLY A 420 19.46 -12.12 5.34
N ILE A 421 18.54 -11.38 4.71
CA ILE A 421 18.39 -9.93 4.82
C ILE A 421 17.20 -9.62 5.72
N ALA A 422 17.36 -8.65 6.62
CA ALA A 422 16.27 -8.22 7.49
C ALA A 422 15.12 -7.62 6.67
N PHE A 423 13.90 -7.67 7.20
CA PHE A 423 12.73 -7.16 6.51
C PHE A 423 11.88 -6.28 7.43
N CYS A 424 11.41 -5.16 6.91
CA CYS A 424 10.40 -4.31 7.54
C CYS A 424 9.21 -4.17 6.59
N ASP A 425 8.01 -4.57 7.02
CA ASP A 425 6.80 -4.34 6.22
C ASP A 425 6.32 -2.92 6.41
N PHE A 426 6.32 -2.12 5.33
CA PHE A 426 5.83 -0.74 5.34
C PHE A 426 4.54 -0.57 4.52
N ASN A 427 4.04 -1.66 3.97
CA ASN A 427 2.86 -1.67 3.14
C ASN A 427 1.60 -1.89 3.98
N HIS A 428 0.53 -2.41 3.35
CA HIS A 428 -0.81 -2.46 3.94
C HIS A 428 -1.01 -3.59 4.94
N ASP A 429 -0.13 -4.60 4.96
CA ASP A 429 -0.26 -5.80 5.78
C ASP A 429 0.38 -5.64 7.17
N ARG A 430 0.97 -4.47 7.47
CA ARG A 430 1.56 -4.20 8.76
C ARG A 430 0.49 -4.06 9.84
N VAL A 431 0.86 -4.41 11.06
CA VAL A 431 0.00 -4.35 12.26
C VAL A 431 0.50 -3.35 13.30
N VAL A 432 1.53 -2.57 12.94
CA VAL A 432 2.16 -1.57 13.79
C VAL A 432 2.06 -0.21 13.10
N GLU A 433 1.72 0.82 13.86
CA GLU A 433 1.63 2.21 13.42
C GLU A 433 3.03 2.79 13.20
N PHE A 434 3.20 3.55 12.11
CA PHE A 434 4.46 4.21 11.75
C PHE A 434 4.35 5.72 11.61
N GLU A 435 3.14 6.29 11.58
CA GLU A 435 2.96 7.74 11.46
C GLU A 435 2.92 8.45 12.82
N GLY A 436 3.26 9.73 12.82
CA GLY A 436 3.44 10.54 14.04
C GLY A 436 4.75 10.23 14.78
N PHE A 437 4.95 10.91 15.92
CA PHE A 437 6.15 10.74 16.74
C PHE A 437 6.28 9.33 17.32
N ASP A 438 5.19 8.79 17.87
CA ASP A 438 5.15 7.42 18.38
C ASP A 438 5.29 6.38 17.28
N GLY A 439 4.67 6.62 16.11
CA GLY A 439 4.83 5.74 14.97
C GLY A 439 6.28 5.68 14.48
N PHE A 440 7.01 6.80 14.49
CA PHE A 440 8.42 6.77 14.13
C PHE A 440 9.29 6.00 15.15
N VAL A 441 8.95 6.07 16.44
CA VAL A 441 9.58 5.22 17.46
C VAL A 441 9.30 3.74 17.19
N ASN A 442 8.06 3.39 16.83
CA ASN A 442 7.68 2.03 16.48
C ASN A 442 8.41 1.53 15.24
N PHE A 443 8.53 2.36 14.20
CA PHE A 443 9.33 2.06 13.02
C PHE A 443 10.80 1.80 13.38
N ALA A 444 11.40 2.66 14.21
CA ALA A 444 12.77 2.49 14.69
C ALA A 444 12.95 1.16 15.44
N ARG A 445 11.99 0.78 16.27
CA ARG A 445 11.99 -0.51 16.99
C ARG A 445 11.87 -1.70 16.05
N GLU A 446 11.00 -1.65 15.05
CA GLU A 446 10.88 -2.70 14.04
C GLU A 446 12.18 -2.88 13.25
N VAL A 447 12.82 -1.76 12.87
CA VAL A 447 14.13 -1.78 12.20
C VAL A 447 15.21 -2.42 13.09
N ASP A 448 15.33 -2.00 14.35
CA ASP A 448 16.27 -2.60 15.33
C ASP A 448 15.99 -4.09 15.53
N ALA A 449 14.73 -4.45 15.82
CA ALA A 449 14.32 -5.83 16.07
C ALA A 449 14.62 -6.73 14.87
N SER A 450 14.35 -6.26 13.66
CA SER A 450 14.59 -7.01 12.43
C SER A 450 16.08 -7.17 12.17
N ILE A 451 16.89 -6.11 12.23
CA ILE A 451 18.34 -6.17 11.97
C ILE A 451 19.10 -6.93 13.07
N SER A 452 18.75 -6.70 14.33
CA SER A 452 19.43 -7.25 15.50
C SER A 452 18.95 -8.66 15.87
N SER A 453 18.01 -9.23 15.11
CA SER A 453 17.43 -10.54 15.42
C SER A 453 18.50 -11.64 15.54
N PRO A 454 18.44 -12.49 16.60
CA PRO A 454 19.40 -13.58 16.79
C PRO A 454 19.33 -14.62 15.66
N VAL A 455 18.24 -14.66 14.88
CA VAL A 455 18.08 -15.58 13.74
C VAL A 455 19.25 -15.44 12.74
N TRP A 456 19.79 -14.24 12.55
CA TRP A 456 20.88 -14.01 11.61
C TRP A 456 22.20 -14.63 12.06
N LYS A 457 22.38 -14.91 13.35
CA LYS A 457 23.54 -15.68 13.82
C LYS A 457 23.39 -17.14 13.43
N ALA A 458 22.20 -17.73 13.60
CA ALA A 458 21.91 -19.10 13.23
C ALA A 458 21.99 -19.32 11.71
N VAL A 459 21.48 -18.39 10.91
CA VAL A 459 21.56 -18.46 9.44
C VAL A 459 23.01 -18.41 8.96
N ARG A 460 23.84 -17.52 9.54
CA ARG A 460 25.26 -17.39 9.16
C ARG A 460 26.15 -18.55 9.64
N GLN A 461 25.75 -19.25 10.70
CA GLN A 461 26.46 -20.44 11.20
C GLN A 461 26.17 -21.70 10.37
N ARG A 462 25.07 -21.74 9.62
CA ARG A 462 24.85 -22.77 8.59
C ARG A 462 25.76 -22.49 7.40
N ILE A 463 27.03 -22.88 7.54
CA ILE A 463 27.77 -23.34 6.37
C ILE A 463 26.95 -24.54 5.88
N LEU A 464 26.15 -24.35 4.85
CA LEU A 464 25.70 -25.46 4.02
C LEU A 464 26.96 -26.05 3.43
N ILE A 465 27.62 -26.95 4.18
CA ILE A 465 28.52 -27.92 3.58
C ILE A 465 27.58 -28.66 2.64
N PRO A 466 27.72 -28.52 1.32
CA PRO A 466 26.98 -29.38 0.43
C PRO A 466 27.45 -30.77 0.84
N GLU A 467 26.56 -31.58 1.41
CA GLU A 467 26.79 -33.01 1.36
C GLU A 467 26.86 -33.33 -0.12
N ILE A 468 28.08 -33.42 -0.64
CA ILE A 468 28.36 -34.19 -1.83
C ILE A 468 27.98 -35.59 -1.40
N VAL A 469 26.71 -35.95 -1.61
CA VAL A 469 26.28 -37.34 -1.60
C VAL A 469 27.11 -37.97 -2.70
N GLY A 470 28.16 -38.67 -2.27
CA GLY A 470 29.16 -39.25 -3.15
C GLY A 470 28.46 -40.17 -4.15
N SER A 471 28.31 -39.70 -5.37
CA SER A 471 28.12 -40.55 -6.54
C SER A 471 29.30 -40.38 -7.49
N GLU A 472 30.52 -40.43 -6.96
CA GLU A 472 31.67 -40.89 -7.73
C GLU A 472 31.68 -42.43 -7.68
N GLN A 473 30.75 -43.04 -8.42
CA GLN A 473 30.97 -44.34 -9.05
C GLN A 473 29.83 -44.63 -10.03
N LYS A 474 30.21 -44.76 -11.31
CA LYS A 474 29.41 -45.08 -12.51
C LYS A 474 28.67 -43.92 -13.18
N LEU A 475 29.42 -42.99 -13.80
CA LEU A 475 29.00 -42.44 -15.10
C LEU A 475 29.71 -43.21 -16.21
N GLY A 476 29.13 -44.35 -16.59
CA GLY A 476 29.32 -44.90 -17.93
C GLY A 476 28.59 -44.00 -18.93
N LYS A 477 29.27 -43.68 -20.03
CA LYS A 477 28.78 -42.90 -21.18
C LYS A 477 27.30 -43.19 -21.49
N ILE A 478 26.45 -42.17 -21.46
CA ILE A 478 25.19 -42.18 -22.20
C ILE A 478 25.34 -41.18 -23.33
N GLU A 479 25.47 -41.73 -24.54
CA GLU A 479 25.50 -40.99 -25.79
C GLU A 479 24.16 -40.29 -26.06
N LYS A 480 24.26 -39.12 -26.68
CA LYS A 480 23.13 -38.36 -27.23
C LYS A 480 22.50 -39.12 -28.40
N ALA A 481 21.54 -40.00 -28.13
CA ALA A 481 20.63 -40.53 -29.14
C ALA A 481 19.36 -41.11 -28.49
N ALA A 482 18.37 -40.25 -28.23
CA ALA A 482 16.94 -40.58 -28.20
C ALA A 482 16.13 -39.37 -27.72
N VAL A 483 16.05 -38.33 -28.56
CA VAL A 483 14.98 -37.32 -28.46
C VAL A 483 14.22 -37.39 -29.77
N LYS A 484 13.43 -38.45 -29.92
CA LYS A 484 12.29 -38.57 -30.82
C LYS A 484 11.52 -39.81 -30.38
N ASP A 485 10.21 -39.66 -30.29
CA ASP A 485 9.20 -40.67 -29.94
C ASP A 485 8.93 -40.89 -28.45
N MET A 486 8.31 -39.89 -27.80
CA MET A 486 7.26 -40.14 -26.79
C MET A 486 6.24 -39.00 -26.80
N THR A 487 5.53 -38.83 -27.92
CA THR A 487 4.21 -38.19 -27.96
C THR A 487 3.18 -39.26 -28.28
N SER A 488 2.67 -39.93 -27.26
CA SER A 488 1.39 -40.64 -27.33
C SER A 488 0.84 -40.76 -25.91
N GLY A 489 -0.45 -40.46 -25.77
CA GLY A 489 -1.15 -40.33 -24.51
C GLY A 489 -1.39 -41.66 -23.78
N GLU A 490 -1.95 -41.48 -22.58
CA GLU A 490 -2.59 -42.48 -21.72
C GLU A 490 -1.67 -43.45 -20.96
N ASN A 491 -1.50 -43.15 -19.66
CA ASN A 491 -1.74 -44.05 -18.51
C ASN A 491 -0.90 -43.63 -17.28
N TYR A 492 -1.35 -42.60 -16.55
CA TYR A 492 -0.87 -42.33 -15.20
C TYR A 492 -1.96 -42.72 -14.17
N ALA A 493 -2.22 -44.02 -14.08
CA ALA A 493 -3.02 -44.60 -13.01
C ALA A 493 -2.63 -46.07 -12.82
N LYS A 494 -1.49 -46.30 -12.15
CA LYS A 494 -1.12 -47.50 -11.36
C LYS A 494 0.40 -47.53 -11.23
N GLU A 495 0.93 -47.07 -10.10
CA GLU A 495 2.05 -47.66 -9.38
C GLU A 495 2.49 -46.73 -8.24
N CYS A 496 1.74 -46.76 -7.14
CA CYS A 496 2.22 -46.38 -5.83
C CYS A 496 1.63 -47.38 -4.83
N LYS A 497 2.13 -48.62 -4.87
CA LYS A 497 1.97 -49.58 -3.78
C LYS A 497 3.33 -49.83 -3.17
N GLY A 498 3.50 -49.39 -1.92
CA GLY A 498 4.51 -49.96 -1.02
C GLY A 498 5.65 -49.04 -0.59
N ILE A 499 5.39 -47.83 -0.09
CA ILE A 499 6.26 -47.18 0.91
C ILE A 499 5.35 -46.47 1.94
N LEU A 500 5.18 -47.11 3.10
CA LEU A 500 4.53 -46.55 4.29
C LEU A 500 5.54 -45.68 5.03
N LEU A 501 5.43 -44.36 4.92
CA LEU A 501 6.07 -43.43 5.86
C LEU A 501 5.08 -43.16 7.00
N LYS A 502 5.37 -43.67 8.19
CA LYS A 502 4.63 -43.34 9.43
C LYS A 502 5.02 -41.94 9.91
N PRO A 503 4.08 -41.01 10.14
CA PRO A 503 4.31 -39.85 10.98
C PRO A 503 3.89 -40.18 12.41
N GLU A 504 4.85 -40.26 13.34
CA GLU A 504 4.56 -40.24 14.77
C GLU A 504 4.30 -38.79 15.20
N LEU A 505 3.02 -38.42 15.23
CA LEU A 505 2.52 -37.23 15.93
C LEU A 505 1.55 -37.72 17.00
N LEU A 506 1.98 -37.56 18.25
CA LEU A 506 1.25 -37.88 19.47
C LEU A 506 -0.06 -37.09 19.54
N HIS A 507 -1.19 -37.80 19.49
CA HIS A 507 -2.44 -37.36 20.10
C HIS A 507 -2.57 -38.04 21.47
N GLN A 508 -2.65 -37.25 22.53
CA GLN A 508 -3.46 -37.60 23.68
C GLN A 508 -4.54 -36.53 23.85
N LYS A 509 -5.79 -36.98 23.76
CA LYS A 509 -6.98 -36.26 24.20
C LYS A 509 -6.98 -36.21 25.73
N SER A 510 -7.25 -35.06 26.31
CA SER A 510 -8.07 -34.99 27.52
C SER A 510 -9.05 -33.83 27.37
N GLU A 511 -10.32 -34.16 27.46
CA GLU A 511 -11.46 -33.26 27.54
C GLU A 511 -11.36 -32.35 28.77
N ALA A 512 -11.72 -31.08 28.61
CA ALA A 512 -12.53 -30.34 29.59
C ALA A 512 -13.04 -29.05 28.92
N ALA A 513 -14.34 -29.01 28.69
CA ALA A 513 -15.11 -27.83 28.33
C ALA A 513 -15.04 -26.78 29.45
N VAL A 514 -14.93 -25.50 29.10
CA VAL A 514 -15.67 -24.40 29.76
C VAL A 514 -15.90 -23.29 28.73
N GLU A 515 -17.16 -23.09 28.38
CA GLU A 515 -17.72 -21.86 27.82
C GLU A 515 -17.71 -20.75 28.89
N SER A 516 -17.31 -19.52 28.55
CA SER A 516 -17.96 -18.30 29.06
C SER A 516 -17.41 -17.02 28.40
N GLN A 517 -18.34 -16.29 27.75
CA GLN A 517 -18.49 -14.83 27.60
C GLN A 517 -17.48 -13.91 28.32
N VAL A 518 -16.92 -12.92 27.62
CA VAL A 518 -17.28 -11.47 27.59
C VAL A 518 -16.64 -10.85 26.36
#